data_AF-A0A0H2YLG0-F1
#
_entry.id   AF-A0A0H2YLG0-F1
#
_cell.length_a   1.000
_cell.length_b   1.000
_cell.length_c   1.000
_cell.angle_alpha   90.00
_cell.angle_beta   90.00
_cell.angle_gamma   90.00
#
_symmetry.space_group_name_H-M   'P 1'
#
loop_
_entity.id
_entity.type
_entity.pdbx_description
1 polymer ?
#
loop_
_entity_poly.entity_id
_entity_poly.type
_entity_poly.pdbx_seq_one_letter_code
_entity_poly.pdbx_strand_id
1 'polypeptide(L)'
;MRLFPLWLLSAGLLLSANVMAADPPKTPSPAQAAQQQQMTDCNQQASTQSLKGDERKNFMSQCLKAQTAPDGKALTPQQQKMKSCNAEAAQKMLKGDERKTFMSTCLKKAA
;
A
#
# COMPACT_ATOMS: atom_id res chain seq x y z
N MET A 1 21.04 -10.04 -41.67
CA MET A 1 22.25 -10.42 -42.43
C MET A 1 23.36 -10.64 -41.40
N ARG A 2 23.78 -11.91 -41.24
CA ARG A 2 25.03 -12.51 -40.68
C ARG A 2 25.87 -11.65 -39.71
N LEU A 3 26.35 -12.15 -38.58
CA LEU A 3 27.39 -13.19 -38.50
C LEU A 3 27.39 -13.89 -37.12
N PHE A 4 27.30 -15.22 -37.13
CA PHE A 4 27.84 -16.10 -36.10
C PHE A 4 29.35 -16.31 -36.36
N PRO A 5 30.18 -16.41 -35.31
CA PRO A 5 31.03 -17.60 -35.16
C PRO A 5 30.90 -18.11 -33.72
N LEU A 6 30.33 -19.29 -33.48
CA LEU A 6 31.05 -20.56 -33.46
C LEU A 6 32.52 -20.42 -33.04
N TRP A 7 32.74 -20.19 -31.74
CA TRP A 7 34.00 -20.46 -31.08
C TRP A 7 33.74 -21.41 -29.90
N LEU A 8 34.29 -22.61 -30.05
CA LEU A 8 34.76 -23.55 -29.03
C LEU A 8 33.74 -24.20 -28.07
N LEU A 9 33.48 -25.48 -28.39
CA LEU A 9 33.44 -26.58 -27.43
C LEU A 9 34.44 -26.33 -26.28
N SER A 10 33.94 -26.23 -25.06
CA SER A 10 34.70 -26.49 -23.83
C SER A 10 33.75 -27.12 -22.83
N ALA A 11 33.83 -28.44 -22.75
CA ALA A 11 33.25 -29.22 -21.67
C ALA A 11 33.90 -28.76 -20.35
N GLY A 12 33.09 -28.16 -19.48
CA GLY A 12 33.47 -27.75 -18.14
C GLY A 12 32.35 -28.13 -17.19
N LEU A 13 32.33 -29.39 -16.80
CA LEU A 13 31.56 -29.91 -15.67
C LEU A 13 32.03 -29.17 -14.40
N LEU A 14 31.29 -28.15 -13.98
CA LEU A 14 31.29 -27.68 -12.60
C LEU A 14 29.85 -27.61 -12.12
N LEU A 15 29.49 -28.64 -11.36
CA LEU A 15 28.30 -28.74 -10.56
C LEU A 15 28.27 -27.58 -9.56
N SER A 16 27.76 -26.43 -10.00
CA SER A 16 27.40 -25.33 -9.12
C SER A 16 26.13 -25.75 -8.41
N ALA A 17 26.27 -26.28 -7.20
CA ALA A 17 25.16 -26.41 -6.27
C ALA A 17 24.58 -25.01 -6.07
N ASN A 18 23.49 -24.71 -6.78
CA ASN A 18 22.61 -23.61 -6.44
C ASN A 18 21.97 -24.00 -5.11
N VAL A 19 22.62 -23.64 -4.01
CA VAL A 19 21.93 -23.40 -2.75
C VAL A 19 20.90 -22.33 -3.09
N MET A 20 19.65 -22.75 -3.27
CA MET A 20 18.52 -21.84 -3.24
C MET A 20 18.51 -21.26 -1.82
N ALA A 21 19.20 -20.14 -1.64
CA ALA A 21 18.82 -19.20 -0.61
C ALA A 21 17.38 -18.82 -0.97
N ALA A 22 16.43 -19.45 -0.28
CA ALA A 22 15.06 -18.99 -0.30
C ALA A 22 15.08 -17.56 0.20
N ASP A 23 15.03 -16.59 -0.72
CA ASP A 23 14.58 -15.23 -0.42
C ASP A 23 13.29 -15.42 0.39
N PRO A 24 13.24 -15.01 1.66
CA PRO A 24 12.01 -15.11 2.43
C PRO A 24 10.92 -14.37 1.63
N PRO A 25 9.71 -14.93 1.52
CA PRO A 25 8.62 -14.27 0.81
C PRO A 25 8.52 -12.85 1.35
N LYS A 26 8.70 -11.85 0.47
CA LYS A 26 8.63 -10.43 0.81
C LYS A 26 7.17 -10.11 1.18
N THR A 27 6.77 -10.47 2.39
CA THR A 27 5.48 -10.10 2.95
C THR A 27 5.45 -8.58 3.08
N PRO A 28 4.45 -7.91 2.46
CA PRO A 28 4.34 -6.47 2.58
C PRO A 28 4.19 -6.10 4.05
N SER A 29 4.97 -5.12 4.49
CA SER A 29 4.80 -4.51 5.81
C SER A 29 3.37 -3.96 5.96
N PRO A 30 2.85 -3.81 7.19
CA PRO A 30 1.55 -3.21 7.42
C PRO A 30 1.37 -1.83 6.75
N ALA A 31 2.45 -1.04 6.66
CA ALA A 31 2.46 0.24 5.96
C ALA A 31 2.27 0.07 4.44
N GLN A 32 2.93 -0.91 3.84
CA GLN A 32 2.78 -1.23 2.42
C GLN A 32 1.39 -1.79 2.11
N ALA A 33 0.84 -2.64 2.98
CA ALA A 33 -0.51 -3.16 2.84
C ALA A 33 -1.56 -2.04 2.94
N ALA A 34 -1.41 -1.11 3.90
CA ALA A 34 -2.28 0.05 4.03
C ALA A 34 -2.22 0.97 2.79
N GLN A 35 -1.03 1.19 2.23
CA GLN A 35 -0.86 1.95 0.99
C GLN A 35 -1.54 1.26 -0.21
N GLN A 36 -1.41 -0.06 -0.34
CA GLN A 36 -2.05 -0.83 -1.41
C GLN A 36 -3.58 -0.80 -1.32
N GLN A 37 -4.11 -0.95 -0.10
CA GLN A 37 -5.55 -0.85 0.16
C GLN A 37 -6.07 0.55 -0.21
N GLN A 38 -5.38 1.60 0.21
CA GLN A 38 -5.74 2.99 -0.12
C GLN A 38 -5.76 3.22 -1.64
N MET A 39 -4.75 2.74 -2.36
CA MET A 39 -4.71 2.91 -3.81
C MET A 39 -5.91 2.23 -4.48
N THR A 40 -6.34 1.08 -3.97
CA THR A 40 -7.53 0.37 -4.44
C THR A 40 -8.79 1.18 -4.15
N ASP A 41 -8.95 1.68 -2.92
CA ASP A 41 -10.12 2.47 -2.50
C ASP A 41 -10.22 3.78 -3.29
N CYS A 42 -9.10 4.50 -3.48
CA CYS A 42 -9.05 5.71 -4.30
C CYS A 42 -9.44 5.41 -5.75
N ASN A 43 -8.98 4.29 -6.33
CA ASN A 43 -9.39 3.92 -7.68
C ASN A 43 -10.87 3.57 -7.78
N GLN A 44 -11.42 2.87 -6.78
CA GLN A 44 -12.84 2.55 -6.73
C GLN A 44 -13.69 3.81 -6.61
N GLN A 45 -13.36 4.71 -5.70
CA GLN A 45 -14.08 5.98 -5.52
C GLN A 45 -14.00 6.89 -6.76
N ALA A 46 -12.86 6.93 -7.43
CA ALA A 46 -12.74 7.66 -8.70
C ALA A 46 -13.66 7.06 -9.78
N SER A 47 -13.79 5.74 -9.80
CA SER A 47 -14.63 5.02 -10.77
C SER A 47 -16.12 5.19 -10.47
N THR A 48 -16.53 5.09 -9.20
CA THR A 48 -17.91 5.37 -8.75
C THR A 48 -18.34 6.79 -9.09
N GLN A 49 -17.42 7.76 -8.99
CA GLN A 49 -17.65 9.14 -9.38
C GLN A 49 -17.46 9.40 -10.89
N SER A 50 -17.15 8.36 -11.68
CA SER A 50 -16.90 8.45 -13.12
C SER A 50 -15.86 9.51 -13.52
N LEU A 51 -14.90 9.78 -12.63
CA LEU A 51 -13.86 10.77 -12.85
C LEU A 51 -12.94 10.34 -13.99
N LYS A 52 -12.66 11.24 -14.92
CA LYS A 52 -11.79 11.01 -16.09
C LYS A 52 -10.78 12.14 -16.23
N GLY A 53 -9.73 11.89 -17.02
CA GLY A 53 -8.70 12.89 -17.33
C GLY A 53 -8.10 13.54 -16.08
N ASP A 54 -8.01 14.86 -16.11
CA ASP A 54 -7.39 15.66 -15.05
C ASP A 54 -8.16 15.58 -13.71
N GLU A 55 -9.47 15.39 -13.74
CA GLU A 55 -10.28 15.25 -12.52
C GLU A 55 -9.90 13.99 -11.75
N ARG A 56 -9.71 12.85 -12.45
CA ARG A 56 -9.25 11.60 -11.82
C ARG A 56 -7.85 11.76 -11.25
N LYS A 57 -6.95 12.44 -11.97
CA LYS A 57 -5.57 12.64 -11.53
C LYS A 57 -5.51 13.53 -10.27
N ASN A 58 -6.30 14.60 -10.24
CA ASN A 58 -6.40 15.48 -9.10
C ASN A 58 -7.02 14.75 -7.89
N PHE A 59 -8.13 14.03 -8.10
CA PHE A 59 -8.75 13.20 -7.08
C PHE A 59 -7.77 12.15 -6.52
N MET A 60 -7.05 11.43 -7.38
CA MET A 60 -6.08 10.43 -6.95
C MET A 60 -4.95 11.07 -6.13
N SER A 61 -4.42 12.22 -6.56
CA SER A 61 -3.39 12.94 -5.82
C SER A 61 -3.88 13.36 -4.44
N GLN A 62 -5.09 13.92 -4.35
CA GLN A 62 -5.68 14.34 -3.08
C GLN A 62 -6.00 13.14 -2.17
N CYS A 63 -6.55 12.07 -2.75
CA CYS A 63 -6.89 10.84 -2.03
C CYS A 63 -5.64 10.17 -1.44
N LEU A 64 -4.53 10.14 -2.19
CA LEU A 64 -3.25 9.62 -1.70
C LEU A 64 -2.56 10.57 -0.70
N LYS A 65 -2.63 11.90 -0.93
CA LYS A 65 -2.10 12.94 -0.03
C LYS A 65 -2.85 13.04 1.30
N ALA A 66 -4.05 12.48 1.43
CA ALA A 66 -4.76 12.42 2.70
C ALA A 66 -3.96 11.68 3.79
N GLN A 67 -2.93 10.90 3.41
CA GLN A 67 -1.99 10.24 4.33
C GLN A 67 -0.68 11.00 4.55
N THR A 68 -0.59 12.25 4.13
CA THR A 68 0.56 13.12 4.40
C THR A 68 0.22 14.07 5.54
N ALA A 69 1.12 14.19 6.51
CA ALA A 69 1.04 15.19 7.56
C ALA A 69 1.13 16.61 6.95
N PRO A 70 0.68 17.67 7.67
CA PRO A 70 0.76 19.05 7.19
C PRO A 70 2.19 19.49 6.82
N ASP A 71 3.20 18.86 7.43
CA ASP A 71 4.62 19.05 7.18
C ASP A 71 5.17 18.23 5.98
N GLY A 72 4.30 17.61 5.18
CA GLY A 72 4.69 16.89 3.96
C GLY A 72 5.29 15.50 4.21
N LYS A 73 5.41 15.06 5.47
CA LYS A 73 5.86 13.70 5.81
C LYS A 73 4.72 12.70 5.69
N ALA A 74 5.04 11.48 5.27
CA ALA A 74 4.09 10.38 5.32
C ALA A 74 3.65 10.16 6.78
N LEU A 75 2.34 10.04 7.01
CA LEU A 75 1.80 9.67 8.31
C LEU A 75 2.31 8.29 8.69
N THR A 76 2.61 8.09 9.98
CA THR A 76 2.91 6.75 10.48
C THR A 76 1.68 5.85 10.37
N PRO A 77 1.83 4.51 10.28
CA PRO A 77 0.68 3.60 10.24
C PRO A 77 -0.31 3.82 11.40
N GLN A 78 0.21 4.18 12.58
CA GLN A 78 -0.60 4.50 13.75
C GLN A 78 -1.39 5.81 13.58
N GLN A 79 -0.79 6.85 12.99
CA GLN A 79 -1.48 8.10 12.69
C GLN A 79 -2.54 7.93 11.61
N GLN A 80 -2.24 7.15 10.56
CA GLN A 80 -3.21 6.80 9.52
C GLN A 80 -4.40 6.07 10.12
N LYS A 81 -4.14 5.04 10.95
CA LYS A 81 -5.18 4.29 11.67
C LYS A 81 -6.04 5.19 12.54
N MET A 82 -5.42 6.10 13.30
CA MET A 82 -6.16 7.05 14.13
C MET A 82 -7.06 7.95 13.29
N LYS A 83 -6.58 8.42 12.13
CA LYS A 83 -7.38 9.25 11.23
C LYS A 83 -8.59 8.47 10.68
N SER A 84 -8.39 7.23 10.24
CA SER A 84 -9.47 6.35 9.77
C SER A 84 -10.51 6.08 10.87
N CYS A 85 -10.08 5.68 12.07
CA CYS A 85 -10.99 5.45 13.19
C CYS A 85 -11.80 6.72 13.56
N ASN A 86 -11.22 7.91 13.45
CA ASN A 86 -11.95 9.16 13.66
C ASN A 86 -12.96 9.46 12.55
N ALA A 87 -12.61 9.20 11.29
CA ALA A 87 -13.52 9.37 10.16
C ALA A 87 -14.71 8.41 10.25
N GLU A 88 -14.47 7.13 10.53
CA GLU A 88 -15.53 6.13 10.70
C GLU A 88 -16.45 6.46 11.88
N ALA A 89 -15.88 6.92 13.00
CA ALA A 89 -16.68 7.36 14.15
C ALA A 89 -17.59 8.55 13.79
N ALA A 90 -17.09 9.49 12.99
CA ALA A 90 -17.86 10.65 12.52
C ALA A 90 -18.96 10.23 11.53
N GLN A 91 -18.67 9.33 10.58
CA GLN A 91 -19.66 8.78 9.64
C GLN A 91 -20.77 8.02 10.38
N LYS A 92 -20.43 7.31 11.45
CA LYS A 92 -21.38 6.64 12.34
C LYS A 92 -22.04 7.59 13.35
N MET A 93 -21.71 8.88 13.30
CA MET A 93 -22.20 9.93 14.21
C MET A 93 -22.04 9.60 15.70
N LEU A 94 -21.03 8.78 16.05
CA LEU A 94 -20.81 8.32 17.42
C LEU A 94 -20.37 9.49 18.29
N LYS A 95 -20.98 9.59 19.48
CA LYS A 95 -20.68 10.64 20.48
C LYS A 95 -20.49 10.01 21.86
N GLY A 96 -19.94 10.78 22.79
CA GLY A 96 -19.76 10.36 24.18
C GLY A 96 -19.03 9.02 24.31
N ASP A 97 -19.58 8.14 25.14
CA ASP A 97 -18.99 6.84 25.48
C ASP A 97 -18.99 5.84 24.31
N GLU A 98 -19.94 5.95 23.39
CA GLU A 98 -19.99 5.12 22.19
C GLU A 98 -18.77 5.37 21.30
N ARG A 99 -18.41 6.65 21.11
CA ARG A 99 -17.21 7.02 20.35
C ARG A 99 -15.94 6.53 21.02
N LYS A 100 -15.82 6.67 22.35
CA LYS A 100 -14.65 6.18 23.10
C LYS A 100 -14.47 4.67 22.95
N THR A 101 -15.56 3.92 23.10
CA THR A 101 -15.56 2.46 22.99
C THR A 101 -15.19 2.01 21.58
N PHE A 102 -15.78 2.66 20.58
CA PHE A 102 -15.43 2.44 19.17
C PHE A 102 -13.96 2.74 18.91
N MET A 103 -13.46 3.88 19.37
CA MET A 103 -12.06 4.29 19.14
C MET A 103 -11.08 3.31 19.77
N SER A 104 -11.31 2.90 21.03
CA SER A 104 -10.48 1.89 21.70
C SER A 104 -10.47 0.57 20.94
N THR A 105 -11.64 0.12 20.48
CA THR A 105 -11.76 -1.13 19.70
C THR A 105 -11.06 -1.00 18.34
N CYS A 106 -11.31 0.08 17.61
CA CYS A 106 -10.72 0.35 16.29
C CYS A 106 -9.20 0.43 16.36
N LEU A 107 -8.66 1.13 17.36
CA LEU A 107 -7.22 1.27 17.58
C LEU A 107 -6.56 -0.03 18.07
N LYS A 108 -7.30 -0.97 18.67
CA LYS A 108 -6.77 -2.28 19.10
C LYS A 108 -6.84 -3.35 18.00
N LYS A 109 -7.81 -3.30 17.09
CA LYS A 109 -8.08 -4.37 16.09
C LYS A 109 -7.03 -4.58 14.98
N ALA A 110 -5.92 -3.84 15.02
CA ALA A 110 -4.82 -3.96 14.05
C ALA A 110 -3.45 -3.87 14.74
N ALA A 111 -3.40 -4.40 15.96
CA ALA A 111 -2.18 -4.75 16.67
C ALA A 111 -1.96 -6.26 16.50
#